data_AF-A0A1Y4DBY8-F1
#
_entry.id   AF-A0A1Y4DBY8-F1
#
_cell.length_a   1.000
_cell.length_b   1.000
_cell.length_c   1.000
_cell.angle_alpha   90.00
_cell.angle_beta   90.00
_cell.angle_gamma   90.00
#
_symmetry.space_group_name_H-M   'P 1'
#
loop_
_entity.id
_entity.type
_entity.pdbx_description
1 polymer ?
#
loop_
_entity_poly.entity_id
_entity_poly.type
_entity_poly.pdbx_seq_one_letter_code
_entity_poly.pdbx_strand_id
1 'polypeptide(L)'
;MEFEIGQIVDKENYTQAAIWCNKNGAHIEKQGEDYVIMANPEPAVPTAEEQVRTKEAQTGLTRAVRELVLAEGSGASEYVKAKAKEIEALAAPLREADQ
;
A
#
# COMPACT_ATOMS: atom_id res chain seq x y z
N MET A 1 30.44 7.87 3.44
CA MET A 1 29.89 8.79 2.43
C MET A 1 28.39 8.77 2.63
N GLU A 2 27.83 9.90 2.97
CA GLU A 2 26.39 10.08 3.18
C GLU A 2 25.84 10.75 1.90
N PHE A 3 24.73 10.24 1.39
CA PHE A 3 24.07 10.79 0.20
C PHE A 3 22.83 11.56 0.62
N GLU A 4 22.40 12.52 -0.20
CA GLU A 4 21.20 13.33 0.03
C GLU A 4 20.37 13.52 -1.24
N ILE A 5 19.09 13.88 -1.07
CA ILE A 5 18.20 14.20 -2.19
C ILE A 5 18.67 15.49 -2.87
N GLY A 6 18.68 15.49 -4.20
CA GLY A 6 19.18 16.58 -5.04
C GLY A 6 20.68 16.48 -5.34
N GLN A 7 21.39 15.51 -4.76
CA GLN A 7 22.81 15.31 -5.05
C GLN A 7 23.03 14.77 -6.47
N ILE A 8 23.97 15.38 -7.20
CA ILE A 8 24.45 14.87 -8.49
C ILE A 8 25.38 13.68 -8.24
N VAL A 9 25.15 12.61 -8.99
CA VAL A 9 25.91 11.37 -8.93
C VAL A 9 26.69 11.16 -10.23
N ASP A 10 27.90 10.65 -10.07
CA ASP A 10 28.84 10.36 -11.14
C ASP A 10 29.11 8.85 -11.21
N LYS A 11 29.94 8.44 -12.16
CA LYS A 11 30.26 7.01 -12.37
C LYS A 11 30.96 6.37 -11.17
N GLU A 12 31.72 7.13 -10.39
CA GLU A 12 32.53 6.62 -9.28
C GLU A 12 31.65 6.33 -8.04
N ASN A 13 30.60 7.12 -7.84
CA ASN A 13 29.70 7.02 -6.68
C ASN A 13 28.30 6.44 -6.98
N TYR A 14 27.97 6.21 -8.26
CA TYR A 14 26.66 5.72 -8.71
C TYR A 14 26.16 4.47 -7.95
N THR A 15 27.04 3.48 -7.76
CA THR A 15 26.66 2.21 -7.11
C THR A 15 26.26 2.42 -5.66
N GLN A 16 27.03 3.23 -4.93
CA GLN A 16 26.78 3.53 -3.53
C GLN A 16 25.54 4.42 -3.37
N ALA A 17 25.34 5.37 -4.29
CA ALA A 17 24.12 6.17 -4.36
C ALA A 17 22.87 5.30 -4.60
N ALA A 18 22.94 4.33 -5.52
CA ALA A 18 21.83 3.42 -5.79
C ALA A 18 21.49 2.54 -4.57
N ILE A 19 22.50 2.05 -3.85
CA ILE A 19 22.30 1.30 -2.59
C ILE A 19 21.64 2.19 -1.53
N TRP A 20 22.06 3.46 -1.43
CA TRP A 20 21.45 4.42 -0.52
C TRP A 20 19.99 4.72 -0.92
N CYS A 21 19.71 4.91 -2.22
CA CYS A 21 18.38 5.18 -2.74
C CYS A 21 17.38 4.08 -2.36
N ASN A 22 17.78 2.81 -2.52
CA ASN A 22 16.96 1.66 -2.15
C ASN A 22 16.60 1.62 -0.66
N LYS A 23 17.46 2.15 0.22
CA LYS A 23 17.22 2.18 1.67
C LYS A 23 16.39 3.37 2.13
N ASN A 24 16.40 4.47 1.37
CA ASN A 24 15.82 5.75 1.77
C ASN A 24 14.58 6.14 0.94
N GLY A 25 14.09 5.25 0.07
CA GLY A 25 12.93 5.56 -0.77
C GLY A 25 13.23 6.66 -1.79
N ALA A 26 14.37 6.57 -2.47
CA ALA A 26 14.76 7.48 -3.54
C ALA A 26 15.08 6.70 -4.82
N HIS A 27 15.28 7.42 -5.92
CA HIS A 27 15.76 6.89 -7.18
C HIS A 27 16.75 7.88 -7.82
N ILE A 28 17.54 7.41 -8.77
CA ILE A 28 18.42 8.28 -9.56
C ILE A 28 17.71 8.58 -10.88
N GLU A 29 17.52 9.85 -11.19
CA GLU A 29 16.87 10.32 -12.40
C GLU A 29 17.85 11.17 -13.24
N LYS A 30 17.76 11.08 -14.56
CA LYS A 30 18.56 11.92 -15.45
C LYS A 30 17.87 13.27 -15.66
N GLN A 31 18.50 14.36 -15.23
CA GLN A 31 18.04 15.73 -15.44
C GLN A 31 19.03 16.49 -16.31
N GLY A 32 18.67 16.72 -17.58
CA GLY A 32 19.58 17.32 -18.55
C GLY A 32 20.78 16.40 -18.82
N GLU A 33 21.98 16.86 -18.49
CA GLU A 33 23.23 16.07 -18.61
C GLU A 33 23.61 15.33 -17.32
N ASP A 34 22.99 15.67 -16.20
CA ASP A 34 23.32 15.14 -14.88
C ASP A 34 22.42 13.98 -14.45
N TYR A 35 22.93 13.14 -13.56
CA TYR A 35 22.14 12.15 -12.82
C TYR A 35 21.97 12.64 -11.40
N VAL A 36 20.73 12.72 -10.92
CA VAL A 36 20.38 13.36 -9.65
C VAL A 36 19.59 12.39 -8.80
N ILE A 37 19.89 12.33 -7.51
CA ILE A 37 19.11 11.58 -6.54
C ILE A 37 17.78 12.31 -6.29
N MET A 38 16.67 11.65 -6.56
CA MET A 38 15.31 12.17 -6.40
C MET A 38 14.56 11.34 -5.36
N ALA A 39 13.77 12.01 -4.51
CA ALA A 39 12.88 11.29 -3.61
C ALA A 39 11.82 10.54 -4.42
N ASN A 40 11.49 9.31 -4.04
CA ASN A 40 10.33 8.66 -4.60
C ASN A 40 9.08 9.42 -4.14
N PRO A 41 8.05 9.54 -4.99
CA PRO A 41 6.77 10.03 -4.54
C PRO A 41 6.27 9.16 -3.38
N GLU A 42 5.68 9.79 -2.37
CA GLU A 42 4.99 9.04 -1.33
C GLU A 42 3.92 8.14 -1.96
N PRO A 43 3.82 6.86 -1.56
CA PRO A 43 2.74 6.01 -2.02
C PRO A 43 1.42 6.69 -1.70
N ALA A 44 0.54 6.78 -2.69
CA ALA A 44 -0.82 7.26 -2.45
C ALA A 44 -1.47 6.42 -1.35
N VAL A 45 -2.16 7.08 -0.42
CA VAL A 45 -2.96 6.38 0.58
C VAL A 45 -4.02 5.58 -0.17
N PRO A 46 -4.10 4.25 0.02
CA PRO A 46 -5.06 3.44 -0.72
C PRO A 46 -6.48 3.88 -0.41
N THR A 47 -7.29 3.97 -1.45
CA THR A 47 -8.73 4.26 -1.35
C THR A 47 -9.43 3.20 -0.50
N ALA A 48 -10.63 3.53 0.01
CA ALA A 48 -11.42 2.57 0.76
C ALA A 48 -11.77 1.34 -0.11
N GLU A 49 -12.05 1.52 -1.42
CA GLU A 49 -12.26 0.40 -2.35
C GLU A 49 -11.03 -0.50 -2.47
N GLU A 50 -9.83 0.07 -2.60
CA GLU A 50 -8.58 -0.69 -2.67
C GLU A 50 -8.29 -1.42 -1.37
N GLN A 51 -8.52 -0.79 -0.22
CA GLN A 51 -8.35 -1.43 1.08
C GLN A 51 -9.29 -2.62 1.26
N VAL A 52 -10.56 -2.48 0.86
CA VAL A 52 -11.53 -3.60 0.88
C VAL A 52 -11.04 -4.73 -0.02
N ARG A 53 -10.70 -4.43 -1.27
CA ARG A 53 -10.22 -5.43 -2.26
C ARG A 53 -8.98 -6.18 -1.76
N THR A 54 -8.00 -5.48 -1.21
CA THR A 54 -6.79 -6.09 -0.66
C THR A 54 -7.11 -6.99 0.53
N LYS A 55 -7.96 -6.54 1.47
CA LYS A 55 -8.34 -7.36 2.63
C LYS A 55 -9.16 -8.58 2.22
N GLU A 56 -10.06 -8.45 1.25
CA GLU A 56 -10.79 -9.58 0.68
C GLU A 56 -9.83 -10.60 0.03
N ALA A 57 -8.85 -10.13 -0.75
CA ALA A 57 -7.85 -11.01 -1.37
C ALA A 57 -6.96 -11.73 -0.34
N GLN A 58 -6.60 -11.06 0.75
CA GLN A 58 -5.76 -11.64 1.81
C GLN A 58 -6.50 -12.66 2.69
N THR A 59 -7.79 -12.44 2.92
CA THR A 59 -8.58 -13.23 3.90
C THR A 59 -9.56 -14.21 3.25
N GLY A 60 -9.88 -14.03 1.96
CA GLY A 60 -10.97 -14.73 1.29
C GLY A 60 -12.36 -14.27 1.74
N LEU A 61 -12.47 -13.27 2.63
CA LEU A 61 -13.73 -12.77 3.17
C LEU A 61 -14.39 -11.79 2.19
N THR A 62 -14.77 -12.29 1.02
CA THR A 62 -15.61 -11.56 0.05
C THR A 62 -16.93 -11.15 0.71
N ARG A 63 -17.63 -10.18 0.13
CA ARG A 63 -18.96 -9.75 0.63
C ARG A 63 -19.87 -10.92 1.00
N ALA A 64 -20.09 -11.86 0.08
CA ALA A 64 -20.98 -13.00 0.33
C ALA A 64 -20.49 -13.86 1.51
N VAL A 65 -19.17 -14.05 1.63
CA VAL A 65 -18.59 -14.79 2.75
C VAL A 65 -18.75 -14.03 4.06
N ARG A 66 -18.61 -12.70 4.07
CA ARG A 66 -18.84 -11.90 5.28
C ARG A 66 -20.28 -11.96 5.75
N GLU A 67 -21.24 -11.92 4.84
CA GLU A 67 -22.65 -12.07 5.18
C GLU A 67 -22.91 -13.42 5.88
N LEU A 68 -22.28 -14.51 5.43
CA LEU A 68 -22.37 -15.83 6.07
C LEU A 68 -21.60 -15.90 7.41
N VAL A 69 -20.44 -15.26 7.51
CA VAL A 69 -19.61 -15.22 8.73
C VAL A 69 -20.30 -14.42 9.84
N LEU A 70 -20.98 -13.33 9.46
CA LEU A 70 -21.65 -12.43 10.40
C LEU A 70 -23.11 -12.81 10.68
N ALA A 71 -23.66 -13.79 9.96
CA ALA A 71 -24.98 -14.34 10.22
C ALA A 71 -25.09 -14.91 11.65
N GLU A 72 -26.28 -14.78 12.23
CA GLU A 72 -26.59 -15.37 13.53
C GLU A 72 -26.42 -16.90 13.50
N GLY A 73 -25.82 -17.46 14.54
CA GLY A 73 -25.53 -18.89 14.60
C GLY A 73 -24.34 -19.34 13.74
N SER A 74 -23.61 -18.43 13.09
CA SER A 74 -22.39 -18.77 12.35
C SER A 74 -21.35 -19.42 13.27
N GLY A 75 -20.85 -20.58 12.84
CA GLY A 75 -19.77 -21.32 13.50
C GLY A 75 -18.38 -20.71 13.28
N ALA A 76 -18.28 -19.58 12.60
CA ALA A 76 -17.02 -18.87 12.41
C ALA A 76 -16.44 -18.43 13.76
N SER A 77 -15.11 -18.49 13.89
CA SER A 77 -14.43 -18.04 15.10
C SER A 77 -14.57 -16.53 15.29
N GLU A 78 -14.42 -16.06 16.53
CA GLU A 78 -14.47 -14.62 16.84
C GLU A 78 -13.39 -13.83 16.09
N TYR A 79 -12.23 -14.44 15.82
CA TYR A 79 -11.19 -13.84 14.99
C TYR A 79 -11.69 -13.57 13.55
N VAL A 80 -12.34 -14.56 12.93
CA VAL A 80 -12.87 -14.43 11.56
C VAL A 80 -14.03 -13.42 11.52
N LYS A 81 -14.90 -13.43 12.53
CA LYS A 81 -15.97 -12.42 12.68
C LYS A 81 -15.42 -11.01 12.84
N ALA A 82 -14.36 -10.83 13.64
CA ALA A 82 -13.71 -9.52 13.80
C ALA A 82 -13.14 -9.01 12.47
N LYS A 83 -12.50 -9.89 11.69
CA LYS A 83 -11.98 -9.55 10.36
C LYS A 83 -13.09 -9.24 9.35
N ALA A 84 -14.20 -9.99 9.39
CA ALA A 84 -15.36 -9.67 8.57
C ALA A 84 -15.96 -8.31 8.95
N LYS A 85 -16.09 -7.98 10.24
CA LYS A 85 -16.56 -6.65 10.69
C LYS A 85 -15.64 -5.52 10.24
N GLU A 86 -14.32 -5.72 10.32
CA GLU A 86 -13.32 -4.74 9.87
C GLU A 86 -13.47 -4.40 8.38
N ILE A 87 -13.62 -5.42 7.53
CA ILE A 87 -13.81 -5.22 6.10
C ILE A 87 -15.20 -4.61 5.82
N GLU A 88 -16.22 -5.03 6.55
CA GLU A 88 -17.58 -4.53 6.36
C GLU A 88 -17.74 -3.05 6.75
N ALA A 89 -17.05 -2.60 7.79
CA ALA A 89 -17.02 -1.19 8.18
C ALA A 89 -16.41 -0.30 7.09
N LEU A 90 -15.43 -0.81 6.33
CA LEU A 90 -14.85 -0.11 5.18
C LEU A 90 -15.76 -0.18 3.95
N ALA A 91 -16.45 -1.31 3.76
CA ALA A 91 -17.26 -1.57 2.57
C ALA A 91 -18.67 -0.95 2.62
N ALA A 92 -19.26 -0.79 3.80
CA ALA A 92 -20.64 -0.31 3.92
C ALA A 92 -20.85 1.12 3.37
N PRO A 93 -20.00 2.12 3.69
CA PRO A 93 -20.16 3.47 3.16
C PRO A 93 -20.04 3.56 1.64
N LEU A 94 -19.22 2.70 1.03
CA LEU A 94 -19.03 2.65 -0.43
C LEU A 94 -20.33 2.32 -1.17
N ARG A 95 -21.21 1.52 -0.55
CA ARG A 95 -22.49 1.14 -1.16
C ARG A 95 -23.53 2.25 -1.09
N GLU A 96 -23.48 3.05 -0.04
CA GLU A 96 -24.38 4.20 0.11
C GLU A 96 -23.97 5.33 -0.84
N ALA A 97 -22.70 5.41 -1.22
CA ALA A 97 -22.19 6.37 -2.21
C ALA A 97 -22.55 6.02 -3.66
N ASP A 98 -22.83 4.75 -3.96
CA ASP A 98 -23.21 4.25 -5.30
C ASP A 98 -24.75 4.24 -5.54
N GLN A 99 -25.55 4.75 -4.59
CA GLN A 99 -27.02 4.84 -4.66
C GLN A 99 -27.52 6.25 -4.98
#